data_AF-A0AAE1QDF0-F1
#
_entry.id   AF-A0AAE1QDF0-F1
#
_cell.length_a   1.000
_cell.length_b   1.000
_cell.length_c   1.000
_cell.angle_alpha   90.00
_cell.angle_beta   90.00
_cell.angle_gamma   90.00
#
_symmetry.space_group_name_H-M   'P 1'
#
loop_
_entity.id
_entity.type
_entity.pdbx_description
1 polymer ?
#
loop_
_entity_poly.entity_id
_entity_poly.type
_entity_poly.pdbx_seq_one_letter_code
_entity_poly.pdbx_strand_id
1 'polypeptide(L)'
;MSPPVVLRPGALVEGGEESGPHTCPQCQDSFPLPVMLAMHSLNHVEERPFTCPYPSCHYNSVMRGNVKRHIRISHAHHAFHAS
;
A
#
# COMPACT_ATOMS: atom_id res chain seq x y z
N MET A 1 -28.34 -31.78 5.11
CA MET A 1 -28.78 -31.11 3.86
C MET A 1 -27.71 -30.10 3.52
N SER A 2 -26.71 -30.52 2.76
CA SER A 2 -25.54 -29.70 2.41
C SER A 2 -25.83 -28.96 1.11
N PRO A 3 -25.60 -27.63 1.02
CA PRO A 3 -25.87 -26.89 -0.20
C PRO A 3 -24.93 -27.32 -1.34
N PRO A 4 -25.36 -27.20 -2.61
CA PRO A 4 -24.52 -27.57 -3.75
C PRO A 4 -23.36 -26.59 -3.87
N VAL A 5 -22.15 -27.13 -4.02
CA VAL A 5 -20.96 -26.35 -4.37
C VAL A 5 -21.16 -25.87 -5.81
N VAL A 6 -21.62 -24.62 -5.95
CA VAL A 6 -21.67 -23.93 -7.24
C VAL A 6 -20.23 -23.60 -7.63
N LEU A 7 -19.61 -24.43 -8.45
CA LEU A 7 -18.41 -24.04 -9.18
C LEU A 7 -18.79 -22.89 -10.11
N ARG A 8 -18.41 -21.67 -9.74
CA ARG A 8 -18.55 -20.50 -10.62
C ARG A 8 -17.51 -20.60 -11.73
N PRO A 9 -17.89 -20.59 -13.01
CA PRO A 9 -16.94 -20.41 -14.09
C PRO A 9 -16.62 -18.91 -14.20
N GLY A 10 -15.36 -18.58 -13.99
CA GLY A 10 -14.85 -17.21 -14.04
C GLY A 10 -13.33 -17.19 -14.14
N ALA A 11 -12.79 -17.93 -15.12
CA ALA A 11 -11.37 -17.91 -15.45
C ALA A 11 -11.22 -17.96 -16.97
N LEU A 12 -11.40 -16.81 -17.59
CA LEU A 12 -10.89 -16.52 -18.93
C LEU A 12 -9.99 -15.30 -18.77
N VAL A 13 -8.71 -15.57 -18.47
CA VAL A 13 -7.64 -14.67 -18.87
C VAL A 13 -6.78 -15.47 -19.85
N GLU A 14 -6.92 -15.07 -21.10
CA GLU A 14 -6.18 -15.54 -22.27
C GLU A 14 -4.67 -15.32 -22.06
N GLY A 15 -3.87 -16.18 -22.70
CA GLY A 15 -2.45 -16.36 -22.40
C GLY A 15 -1.55 -15.13 -22.53
N GLY A 16 -0.42 -15.20 -21.82
CA GLY A 16 0.71 -14.28 -21.96
C GLY A 16 1.56 -14.23 -20.69
N GLU A 17 2.63 -15.03 -20.66
CA GLU A 17 3.76 -14.97 -19.72
C GLU A 17 3.51 -15.16 -18.21
N GLU A 18 4.47 -15.84 -17.60
CA GLU A 18 4.58 -16.33 -16.21
C GLU A 18 4.65 -15.24 -15.13
N SER A 19 3.65 -14.36 -15.05
CA SER A 19 3.52 -13.35 -13.98
C SER A 19 2.06 -13.14 -13.61
N GLY A 20 1.45 -14.13 -12.93
CA GLY A 20 0.08 -14.01 -12.43
C GLY A 20 -0.10 -12.83 -11.46
N PRO A 21 -1.31 -12.28 -11.32
CA PRO A 21 -1.56 -11.16 -10.42
C PRO A 21 -1.21 -11.52 -8.98
N HIS A 22 -0.45 -10.65 -8.32
CA HIS A 22 -0.10 -10.75 -6.91
C HIS A 22 -1.29 -10.32 -6.06
N THR A 23 -2.03 -11.31 -5.55
CA THR A 23 -3.26 -11.09 -4.79
C THR A 23 -3.01 -10.88 -3.29
N CYS A 24 -3.69 -9.91 -2.70
CA CYS A 24 -3.66 -9.67 -1.25
C CYS A 24 -4.50 -10.71 -0.50
N PRO A 25 -3.94 -11.40 0.51
CA PRO A 25 -4.68 -12.41 1.26
C PRO A 25 -5.75 -11.82 2.21
N GLN A 26 -5.69 -10.53 2.52
CA GLN A 26 -6.66 -9.88 3.42
C GLN A 26 -7.88 -9.29 2.72
N CYS A 27 -7.75 -8.79 1.49
CA CYS A 27 -8.88 -8.17 0.76
C CYS A 27 -9.06 -8.68 -0.68
N GLN A 28 -8.29 -9.66 -1.11
CA GLN A 28 -8.32 -10.23 -2.47
C GLN A 28 -8.03 -9.25 -3.62
N ASP A 29 -7.52 -8.04 -3.34
CA ASP A 29 -7.05 -7.12 -4.38
C ASP A 29 -5.87 -7.71 -5.15
N SER A 30 -5.88 -7.51 -6.47
CA SER A 30 -4.92 -8.12 -7.39
C SER A 30 -4.01 -7.06 -7.99
N PHE A 31 -2.70 -7.22 -7.82
CA PHE A 31 -1.70 -6.27 -8.30
C PHE A 31 -0.84 -6.89 -9.41
N PRO A 32 -0.45 -6.11 -10.43
CA PRO A 32 0.40 -6.62 -11.51
C PRO A 32 1.86 -6.86 -11.08
N LEU A 33 2.27 -6.30 -9.94
CA LEU A 33 3.66 -6.36 -9.46
C LEU A 33 3.71 -6.72 -7.97
N PRO A 34 4.73 -7.49 -7.53
CA PRO A 34 4.86 -7.89 -6.13
C PRO A 34 5.18 -6.69 -5.23
N VAL A 35 5.90 -5.70 -5.74
CA VAL A 35 6.18 -4.44 -5.03
C VAL A 35 4.90 -3.65 -4.74
N MET A 36 3.92 -3.69 -5.65
CA MET A 36 2.64 -3.03 -5.44
C MET A 36 1.81 -3.75 -4.38
N LEU A 37 1.80 -5.09 -4.41
CA LEU A 37 1.18 -5.89 -3.34
C LEU A 37 1.83 -5.61 -1.99
N ALA A 38 3.17 -5.57 -1.92
CA ALA A 38 3.90 -5.28 -0.69
C ALA A 38 3.63 -3.86 -0.16
N MET A 39 3.52 -2.86 -1.03
CA MET A 39 3.10 -1.52 -0.64
C MET A 39 1.64 -1.47 -0.19
N HIS A 40 0.77 -2.25 -0.84
CA HIS A 40 -0.63 -2.34 -0.49
C HIS A 40 -0.83 -3.00 0.89
N SER A 41 -0.11 -4.09 1.18
CA SER A 41 -0.25 -4.83 2.44
C SER A 41 0.08 -3.96 3.66
N LEU A 42 0.96 -2.96 3.50
CA LEU A 42 1.22 -1.96 4.54
C LEU A 42 -0.03 -1.17 4.95
N ASN A 43 -1.06 -1.04 4.11
CA ASN A 43 -2.31 -0.37 4.50
C ASN A 43 -3.15 -1.20 5.48
N HIS A 44 -2.95 -2.51 5.51
CA HIS A 44 -3.60 -3.35 6.52
C HIS A 44 -2.86 -3.29 7.86
N VAL A 45 -1.61 -2.86 7.84
CA VAL A 45 -0.83 -2.70 9.06
C VAL A 45 -1.12 -1.33 9.66
N GLU A 46 -1.70 -1.31 10.85
CA GLU A 46 -2.00 -0.07 11.59
C GLU A 46 -0.74 0.60 12.15
N GLU A 47 0.38 -0.12 12.14
CA GLU A 47 1.67 0.41 12.56
C GLU A 47 2.20 1.40 11.52
N ARG A 48 2.40 2.66 11.92
CA ARG A 48 2.87 3.73 11.04
C ARG A 48 4.27 4.17 11.48
N PRO A 49 5.31 3.41 11.11
CA PRO A 49 6.66 3.60 11.64
C PRO A 49 7.31 4.91 11.20
N PHE A 50 6.80 5.56 10.15
CA PHE A 50 7.34 6.82 9.68
C PHE A 50 6.50 7.98 10.19
N THR A 51 7.03 8.67 11.21
CA THR A 51 6.44 9.89 11.75
C THR A 51 7.13 11.14 11.19
N CYS A 52 6.38 12.23 11.14
CA CYS A 52 6.93 13.54 10.82
C CYS A 52 7.88 13.97 11.94
N PRO A 53 9.11 14.44 11.64
CA PRO A 53 10.06 14.87 12.66
C PRO A 53 9.73 16.26 13.24
N TYR A 54 8.71 16.95 12.72
CA TYR A 54 8.34 18.28 13.18
C TYR A 54 7.59 18.21 14.51
N PRO A 55 8.01 18.96 15.54
CA PRO A 55 7.47 18.84 16.90
C PRO A 55 6.00 19.26 17.04
N SER A 56 5.49 20.09 16.13
CA SER A 56 4.07 20.49 16.08
C SER A 56 3.24 19.63 15.11
N CYS A 57 3.80 18.54 14.58
CA CYS A 57 3.15 17.71 13.57
C CYS A 57 3.05 16.26 14.01
N HIS A 58 1.82 15.75 14.08
CA HIS A 58 1.53 14.36 14.43
C HIS A 58 1.30 13.47 13.20
N TYR A 59 1.65 13.95 12.00
CA TYR A 59 1.48 13.18 10.77
C TYR A 59 2.40 11.96 10.77
N ASN A 60 1.83 10.80 10.46
CA ASN A 60 2.55 9.54 10.33
C ASN A 60 2.02 8.75 9.13
N SER A 61 2.88 7.94 8.55
CA SER A 61 2.55 7.10 7.39
C SER A 61 3.31 5.79 7.45
N VAL A 62 2.76 4.81 6.74
CA VAL A 62 3.39 3.50 6.52
C VAL A 62 4.54 3.57 5.50
N MET A 63 4.65 4.66 4.72
CA MET A 63 5.70 4.85 3.71
C MET A 63 6.53 6.10 3.95
N ARG A 64 7.87 5.97 3.85
CA ARG A 64 8.81 7.11 3.92
C ARG A 64 8.52 8.19 2.86
N GLY A 65 8.14 7.79 1.65
CA GLY A 65 7.86 8.72 0.55
C GLY A 65 6.70 9.67 0.88
N ASN A 66 5.69 9.19 1.60
CA ASN A 66 4.55 9.99 2.03
C ASN A 66 4.96 11.03 3.07
N VAL A 67 5.77 10.65 4.06
CA VAL A 67 6.30 11.61 5.05
C VAL A 67 7.18 12.67 4.39
N LYS A 68 8.06 12.28 3.44
CA LYS A 68 8.91 13.24 2.70
C LYS A 68 8.07 14.24 1.89
N ARG A 69 7.03 13.77 1.21
CA ARG A 69 6.08 14.62 0.49
C ARG A 69 5.32 15.54 1.44
N HIS A 70 4.83 15.01 2.55
CA HIS A 70 4.16 15.78 3.59
C HIS A 70 5.06 16.91 4.12
N ILE A 71 6.30 16.62 4.48
CA ILE A 71 7.26 17.64 4.94
C ILE A 71 7.44 18.74 3.88
N ARG A 72 7.58 18.37 2.60
CA ARG A 72 7.77 19.33 1.51
C ARG A 72 6.59 20.29 1.35
N ILE A 73 5.36 19.84 1.59
CA ILE A 73 4.16 20.63 1.34
C ILE A 73 3.69 21.34 2.61
N SER A 74 3.69 20.65 3.74
CA SER A 74 3.19 21.14 5.03
C SER A 74 4.25 21.85 5.87
N HIS A 75 5.54 21.56 5.64
CA HIS A 75 6.66 22.17 6.37
C HIS A 75 7.68 22.83 5.43
N ALA A 76 7.27 23.17 4.21
CA ALA A 76 8.10 23.81 3.19
C ALA A 76 8.87 25.03 3.72
N HIS A 77 8.22 25.82 4.59
CA HIS A 77 8.75 27.06 5.16
C HIS A 77 9.81 26.84 6.25
N HIS A 78 9.92 25.64 6.81
CA HIS A 78 10.90 25.31 7.85
C HIS A 78 12.12 24.56 7.32
N ALA A 79 12.14 24.21 6.04
CA ALA A 79 13.24 23.49 5.40
C ALA A 79 14.52 24.35 5.19
N PHE A 80 14.53 25.61 5.65
CA PHE A 80 15.64 26.55 5.44
C PHE A 80 16.64 26.68 6.59
N HIS A 81 16.44 26.00 7.72
CA HIS A 81 17.44 26.01 8.81
C HIS A 81 18.03 24.63 9.03
N ALA A 82 18.93 24.26 8.14
CA ALA A 82 19.97 23.26 8.39
C ALA A 82 21.33 23.93 8.09
N SER A 83 21.89 24.60 9.10
CA SER A 83 23.29 25.02 9.19
C SER A 83 23.67 25.08 10.66
#